data_AF-A0A418Y7E4-F1
#
_entry.id   AF-A0A418Y7E4-F1
#
_cell.length_a   1.000
_cell.length_b   1.000
_cell.length_c   1.000
_cell.angle_alpha   90.00
_cell.angle_beta   90.00
_cell.angle_gamma   90.00
#
_symmetry.space_group_name_H-M   'P 1'
#
loop_
_entity.id
_entity.type
_entity.pdbx_description
1 polymer ?
#
loop_
_entity_poly.entity_id
_entity_poly.type
_entity_poly.pdbx_seq_one_letter_code
_entity_poly.pdbx_strand_id
1 'polypeptide(L)' 'MNFPDSASRPQPHSLTDLFVSFTLLALQGFGGVVAVVQRELVERKRWLTQEEFIEDWAVAQVMPGPNVVNLSMMIGGR' A
#
# COMPACT_ATOMS: atom_id res chain seq x y z
N MET A 1 -16.53 24.71 2.29
CA MET A 1 -15.65 23.59 2.68
C MET A 1 -15.07 23.06 1.37
N ASN A 2 -13.86 23.47 1.02
CA ASN A 2 -13.25 23.19 -0.28
C ASN A 2 -12.48 21.87 -0.16
N PHE A 3 -12.95 20.80 -0.81
CA PHE A 3 -12.21 19.55 -0.88
C PHE A 3 -11.02 19.77 -1.82
N PRO A 4 -9.77 19.48 -1.41
CA PRO A 4 -8.64 19.60 -2.31
C PRO A 4 -8.86 18.68 -3.51
N ASP A 5 -8.66 19.22 -4.71
CA ASP A 5 -8.78 18.50 -5.98
C ASP A 5 -8.01 17.17 -5.92
N SER A 6 -8.68 16.10 -6.34
CA SER A 6 -8.14 14.75 -6.45
C SER A 6 -6.99 14.73 -7.46
N ALA A 7 -5.78 15.10 -7.01
CA ALA A 7 -4.58 15.03 -7.81
C ALA A 7 -4.45 13.61 -8.37
N SER A 8 -4.29 13.50 -9.68
CA SER A 8 -4.23 12.22 -10.40
C SER A 8 -3.05 11.39 -9.91
N ARG A 9 -3.28 10.51 -8.93
CA ARG A 9 -2.25 9.63 -8.38
C ARG A 9 -1.94 8.54 -9.40
N PRO A 10 -0.67 8.21 -9.65
CA PRO A 10 -0.31 7.09 -10.51
C PRO A 10 -0.90 5.80 -9.93
N GLN A 11 -1.56 5.02 -10.77
CA GLN A 11 -2.22 3.76 -10.42
C GLN A 11 -1.50 2.59 -11.10
N PRO A 12 -1.61 1.35 -10.58
CA PRO A 12 -1.05 0.18 -11.25
C PRO A 12 -1.51 0.13 -12.71
N HIS A 13 -0.59 -0.13 -13.63
CA HIS A 13 -0.92 -0.12 -15.05
C HIS A 13 -1.75 -1.35 -15.46
N SER A 14 -1.74 -2.42 -14.63
CA SER A 14 -2.51 -3.65 -14.83
C SER A 14 -2.63 -4.48 -13.54
N LEU A 15 -3.53 -5.49 -13.53
CA LEU A 15 -3.63 -6.48 -12.44
C LEU A 15 -2.34 -7.30 -12.27
N THR A 16 -1.62 -7.56 -13.36
CA THR A 16 -0.34 -8.26 -13.33
C THR A 16 0.75 -7.42 -12.66
N ASP A 17 0.79 -6.12 -12.94
CA ASP A 17 1.72 -5.17 -12.30
C ASP A 17 1.49 -5.10 -10.78
N LEU A 18 0.22 -5.12 -10.36
CA LEU A 18 -0.17 -5.23 -8.96
C LEU A 18 0.33 -6.56 -8.34
N PHE A 19 0.02 -7.69 -8.98
CA PHE A 19 0.40 -9.02 -8.50
C PHE A 19 1.92 -9.18 -8.34
N VAL A 20 2.71 -8.75 -9.33
CA VAL A 20 4.18 -8.85 -9.30
C VAL A 20 4.76 -7.94 -8.22
N SER A 21 4.26 -6.71 -8.11
CA SER A 21 4.70 -5.75 -7.09
C SER A 21 4.53 -6.32 -5.68
N PHE A 22 3.35 -6.84 -5.34
CA PHE A 22 3.07 -7.37 -4.02
C PHE A 22 3.80 -8.70 -3.75
N THR A 23 4.04 -9.51 -4.78
CA THR A 23 4.86 -10.73 -4.67
C THR A 23 6.30 -10.39 -4.30
N LEU A 24 6.91 -9.39 -4.96
CA LEU A 24 8.27 -8.94 -4.65
C LEU A 24 8.36 -8.35 -3.24
N LEU A 25 7.38 -7.55 -2.84
CA LEU A 25 7.30 -7.00 -1.48
C LEU A 25 7.20 -8.11 -0.41
N ALA A 26 6.40 -9.15 -0.66
CA ALA A 26 6.27 -10.28 0.25
C ALA A 26 7.58 -11.09 0.37
N LEU A 27 8.30 -11.27 -0.74
CA LEU A 27 9.62 -11.93 -0.75
C LEU A 27 10.69 -11.13 0.01
N GLN A 28 10.53 -9.81 0.10
CA GLN A 28 11.40 -8.92 0.88
C GLN A 28 11.08 -8.92 2.39
N GLY A 29 10.14 -9.76 2.85
CA GLY A 29 9.61 -9.79 4.22
C GLY A 29 10.51 -10.33 5.33
N PHE A 30 11.79 -10.65 5.07
CA PHE A 30 12.73 -11.02 6.14
C PHE A 30 13.34 -9.76 6.79
N GLY A 31 12.84 -9.39 7.97
CA GLY A 31 13.54 -8.47 8.90
C GLY A 31 13.16 -6.99 8.85
N GLY A 32 12.21 -6.55 8.01
CA GLY A 32 11.87 -5.12 7.93
C GLY A 32 10.74 -4.74 6.96
N VAL A 33 9.76 -5.63 6.74
CA VAL A 33 8.75 -5.47 5.68
C VAL A 33 7.98 -4.16 5.77
N VAL A 34 7.74 -3.64 6.97
CA VAL A 34 6.97 -2.39 7.18
C VAL A 34 7.69 -1.19 6.58
N ALA A 35 9.00 -1.06 6.84
CA ALA A 35 9.81 0.04 6.31
C ALA A 35 9.91 -0.03 4.78
N VAL A 36 10.02 -1.24 4.23
CA VAL A 36 10.05 -1.47 2.77
C VAL A 36 8.70 -1.09 2.15
N VAL A 37 7.59 -1.55 2.72
CA VAL A 37 6.25 -1.26 2.22
C VAL A 37 5.93 0.22 2.35
N GLN A 38 6.25 0.86 3.48
CA GLN A 38 6.08 2.30 3.67
C GLN A 38 6.88 3.10 2.62
N ARG A 39 8.17 2.79 2.46
CA ARG A 39 9.02 3.45 1.46
C ARG A 39 8.48 3.30 0.05
N GLU A 40 8.01 2.10 -0.31
CA GLU A 40 7.45 1.87 -1.63
C GLU A 40 6.12 2.58 -1.83
N LEU A 41 5.17 2.46 -0.91
CA LEU A 41 3.83 3.01 -1.08
C LEU A 41 3.77 4.53 -0.89
N VAL A 42 4.59 5.09 0.00
CA VAL A 42 4.59 6.52 0.36
C VAL A 42 5.63 7.30 -0.44
N GLU A 43 6.90 6.85 -0.46
CA GLU A 43 7.98 7.66 -1.04
C GLU A 43 8.14 7.43 -2.54
N ARG A 44 8.20 6.16 -2.97
CA ARG A 44 8.53 5.80 -4.37
C ARG A 44 7.30 5.85 -5.26
N LYS A 45 6.24 5.10 -4.91
CA LYS A 45 5.00 5.03 -5.70
C LYS A 45 4.02 6.15 -5.39
N ARG A 46 4.09 6.73 -4.19
CA ARG A 46 3.25 7.84 -3.74
C ARG A 46 1.74 7.55 -3.89
N TRP A 47 1.37 6.30 -3.62
CA TRP A 47 -0.01 5.84 -3.62
C TRP A 47 -0.76 6.20 -2.34
N LEU A 48 -0.01 6.43 -1.26
CA LEU A 48 -0.50 6.80 0.05
C LEU A 48 0.31 7.97 0.60
N THR A 49 -0.31 8.86 1.36
CA THR A 49 0.42 9.74 2.27
C THR A 49 0.95 8.94 3.47
N GLN A 50 1.81 9.58 4.27
CA GLN A 50 2.31 8.97 5.50
C GLN A 50 1.16 8.65 6.48
N GLU A 51 0.17 9.54 6.57
CA GLU A 51 -1.01 9.36 7.41
C GLU A 51 -1.92 8.24 6.88
N GLU A 52 -2.25 8.24 5.58
CA GLU A 52 -3.07 7.20 4.96
C GLU A 52 -2.41 5.81 5.14
N PHE A 53 -1.08 5.73 5.02
CA PHE A 53 -0.35 4.49 5.27
C PHE A 53 -0.49 4.00 6.71
N ILE A 54 -0.36 4.90 7.70
CA ILE A 54 -0.45 4.51 9.12
C ILE A 54 -1.85 4.00 9.44
N GLU A 55 -2.88 4.67 8.93
CA GLU A 55 -4.29 4.28 9.13
C GLU A 55 -4.58 2.91 8.50
N ASP A 56 -4.28 2.74 7.21
CA ASP A 56 -4.51 1.48 6.50
C ASP A 56 -3.68 0.33 7.11
N TRP A 57 -2.44 0.62 7.55
CA TRP A 57 -1.57 -0.36 8.19
C TRP A 57 -2.09 -0.80 9.56
N ALA A 58 -2.64 0.13 10.35
CA ALA A 58 -3.25 -0.20 11.64
C ALA A 58 -4.46 -1.12 11.47
N VAL A 59 -5.30 -0.86 10.45
CA VAL A 59 -6.42 -1.76 10.11
C VAL A 59 -5.90 -3.12 9.66
N ALA A 60 -4.89 -3.16 8.79
CA ALA A 60 -4.31 -4.40 8.28
C ALA A 60 -3.75 -5.32 9.39
N GLN A 61 -3.23 -4.75 10.48
CA GLN A 61 -2.73 -5.48 11.67
C GLN A 61 -3.84 -6.09 12.53
N VAL A 62 -5.04 -5.53 12.49
CA VAL A 62 -6.20 -6.03 13.23
C VAL A 62 -6.91 -7.15 12.47
N MET A 63 -6.84 -7.12 11.14
CA MET A 63 -7.42 -8.16 10.27
C MET A 63 -6.65 -9.49 10.37
N PRO A 64 -7.34 -10.64 10.36
CA PRO A 64 -6.67 -11.93 10.32
C PRO A 64 -5.90 -12.10 9.00
N GLY A 65 -4.71 -12.70 9.08
CA GLY A 65 -3.87 -13.00 7.91
C GLY A 65 -2.67 -12.06 7.73
N PRO A 66 -2.01 -12.08 6.56
CA PRO A 66 -0.81 -11.28 6.33
C PRO A 66 -1.13 -9.80 6.09
N ASN A 67 -0.56 -8.91 6.91
CA ASN A 67 -0.85 -7.46 6.84
C ASN A 67 -0.65 -6.84 5.45
N VAL A 68 0.38 -7.25 4.72
CA VAL A 68 0.66 -6.73 3.36
C VAL A 68 -0.43 -7.15 2.36
N VAL A 69 -1.02 -8.34 2.53
CA VAL A 69 -2.15 -8.81 1.71
C VAL A 69 -3.41 -8.03 2.06
N ASN A 70 -3.69 -7.82 3.35
CA ASN A 70 -4.80 -6.99 3.80
C ASN A 70 -4.71 -5.57 3.22
N LEU A 71 -3.53 -4.96 3.31
CA LEU A 71 -3.24 -3.65 2.74
C LEU A 71 -3.47 -3.62 1.21
N SER A 72 -3.08 -4.67 0.49
CA SER A 72 -3.30 -4.77 -0.96
C SER A 72 -4.79 -4.76 -1.33
N MET A 73 -5.63 -5.42 -0.54
CA MET A 73 -7.08 -5.47 -0.76
C MET A 73 -7.72 -4.12 -0.46
N MET A 74 -7.31 -3.44 0.61
CA MET A 74 -7.78 -2.10 0.95
C MET A 74 -7.41 -1.07 -0.13
N ILE A 75 -6.17 -1.13 -0.63
CA ILE A 75 -5.67 -0.28 -1.71
C ILE A 75 -6.37 -0.57 -3.05
N GLY A 76 -6.73 -1.83 -3.32
CA GLY A 76 -7.39 -2.22 -4.57
C GLY A 76 -8.90 -2.00 -4.60
N GLY A 77 -9.54 -1.84 -3.44
CA GLY A 77 -10.99 -1.66 -3.32
C GLY A 77 -11.49 -0.21 -3.38
N ARG A 78 -10.58 0.75 -3.50
CA ARG A 78 -10.88 2.19 -3.67
C ARG A 78 -10.93 2.58 -5.15
#